data_AF-A0A1G0NH84-F1
#
_entry.id   AF-A0A1G0NH84-F1
#
_cell.length_a   1.000
_cell.length_b   1.000
_cell.length_c   1.000
_cell.angle_alpha   90.00
_cell.angle_beta   90.00
_cell.angle_gamma   90.00
#
_symmetry.space_group_name_H-M   'P 1'
#
loop_
_entity.id
_entity.type
_entity.pdbx_description
1 polymer ?
#
loop_
_entity_poly.entity_id
_entity_poly.type
_entity_poly.pdbx_seq_one_letter_code
_entity_poly.pdbx_strand_id
1 'polypeptide(L)'
;MAMLASSTLAMADIIVNPSVNVRSISAASLRNIYTLRQTSWPGGQTIVVFVLPDNDPAHEAFTKEKLGLYPYRLRQIWDRLSYSGMARAPIEVKDENELRARVRATPGAIGYLNKDAGKDTRHDGIKTITLE
;
A
#
# COMPACT_ATOMS: atom_id res chain seq x y z
N MET A 1 28.80 -6.71 25.44
CA MET A 1 27.33 -6.88 25.40
C MET A 1 26.85 -6.51 24.00
N ALA A 2 26.73 -7.49 23.11
CA ALA A 2 26.16 -7.28 21.79
C ALA A 2 24.64 -7.38 21.92
N MET A 3 23.94 -6.25 21.78
CA MET A 3 22.50 -6.22 21.62
C MET A 3 22.23 -6.74 20.20
N LEU A 4 21.83 -8.00 20.08
CA LEU A 4 21.27 -8.53 18.84
C LEU A 4 19.94 -7.80 18.63
N ALA A 5 19.97 -6.70 17.87
CA ALA A 5 18.77 -6.13 17.30
C ALA A 5 18.16 -7.21 16.40
N SER A 6 17.16 -7.91 16.91
CA SER A 6 16.34 -8.79 16.10
C SER A 6 15.59 -7.90 15.13
N SER A 7 16.09 -7.80 13.90
CA SER A 7 15.31 -7.25 12.80
C SER A 7 14.14 -8.20 12.58
N THR A 8 13.01 -7.94 13.25
CA THR A 8 11.74 -8.50 12.80
C THR A 8 11.59 -8.09 11.35
N LEU A 9 11.57 -9.05 10.42
CA LEU A 9 11.16 -8.78 9.05
C LEU A 9 9.74 -8.22 9.15
N ALA A 10 9.62 -6.89 9.06
CA ALA A 10 8.35 -6.20 9.03
C ALA A 10 7.68 -6.64 7.74
N MET A 11 6.77 -7.59 7.84
CA MET A 11 6.08 -8.12 6.68
C MET A 11 4.85 -7.25 6.46
N ALA A 12 4.67 -6.64 5.30
CA ALA A 12 3.52 -5.78 5.04
C ALA A 12 2.34 -6.57 4.45
N ASP A 13 1.15 -6.44 5.03
CA ASP A 13 -0.10 -7.00 4.49
C ASP A 13 -0.82 -5.96 3.63
N ILE A 14 -1.39 -6.39 2.51
CA ILE A 14 -2.09 -5.51 1.56
C ILE A 14 -3.56 -5.43 1.96
N ILE A 15 -4.07 -4.21 2.14
CA ILE A 15 -5.47 -3.97 2.49
C ILE A 15 -6.18 -3.19 1.39
N VAL A 16 -7.45 -3.49 1.19
CA VAL A 16 -8.33 -2.82 0.25
C VAL A 16 -9.69 -2.52 0.89
N ASN A 17 -10.40 -1.57 0.31
CA ASN A 17 -11.78 -1.32 0.67
C ASN A 17 -12.67 -2.56 0.35
N PRO A 18 -13.69 -2.88 1.18
CA PRO A 18 -14.62 -3.97 0.90
C PRO A 18 -15.34 -3.89 -0.46
N SER A 19 -15.47 -2.68 -1.04
CA SER A 19 -16.06 -2.49 -2.38
C SER A 19 -15.25 -3.16 -3.49
N VAL A 20 -13.96 -3.43 -3.26
CA VAL A 20 -13.06 -4.01 -4.26
C VAL A 20 -13.33 -5.52 -4.37
N ASN A 21 -13.87 -5.95 -5.50
CA ASN A 21 -14.23 -7.35 -5.75
C ASN A 21 -13.04 -8.22 -6.21
N VAL A 22 -11.89 -8.05 -5.58
CA VAL A 22 -10.65 -8.79 -5.87
C VAL A 22 -10.23 -9.53 -4.60
N ARG A 23 -9.87 -10.82 -4.69
CA ARG A 23 -9.39 -11.61 -3.53
C ARG A 23 -7.87 -11.72 -3.48
N SER A 24 -7.23 -11.66 -4.65
CA SER A 24 -5.80 -11.82 -4.84
C SER A 24 -5.33 -10.88 -5.95
N ILE A 25 -4.07 -10.47 -5.91
CA ILE A 25 -3.48 -9.60 -6.93
C ILE A 25 -2.08 -10.08 -7.30
N SER A 26 -1.75 -10.10 -8.58
CA SER A 26 -0.39 -10.39 -9.02
C SER A 26 0.59 -9.28 -8.61
N ALA A 27 1.84 -9.64 -8.32
CA ALA A 27 2.89 -8.68 -7.99
C ALA A 27 3.10 -7.61 -9.09
N ALA A 28 2.91 -8.00 -10.35
CA ALA A 28 2.95 -7.07 -11.48
C ALA A 28 1.83 -6.03 -11.43
N SER A 29 0.59 -6.45 -11.14
CA SER A 29 -0.55 -5.54 -11.01
C SER A 29 -0.38 -4.63 -9.80
N LEU A 30 0.06 -5.17 -8.65
CA LEU A 30 0.37 -4.36 -7.47
C LEU A 30 1.41 -3.29 -7.79
N ARG A 31 2.51 -3.65 -8.45
CA ARG A 31 3.52 -2.69 -8.90
C ARG A 31 2.95 -1.67 -9.87
N ASN A 32 2.12 -2.06 -10.83
CA ASN A 32 1.48 -1.12 -11.76
C ASN A 32 0.56 -0.13 -11.06
N ILE A 33 -0.17 -0.56 -10.03
CA ILE A 33 -1.02 0.31 -9.22
C ILE A 33 -0.18 1.33 -8.45
N TYR A 34 0.84 0.88 -7.72
CA TYR A 34 1.67 1.79 -6.91
C TYR A 34 2.59 2.68 -7.76
N THR A 35 2.90 2.29 -9.01
CA THR A 35 3.58 3.15 -9.99
C THR A 35 2.60 3.99 -10.83
N LEU A 36 1.32 3.97 -10.50
CA LEU A 36 0.22 4.71 -11.15
C LEU A 36 0.04 4.40 -12.65
N ARG A 37 0.58 3.27 -13.12
CA ARG A 37 0.36 2.76 -14.48
C ARG A 37 -1.01 2.12 -14.63
N GLN A 38 -1.61 1.69 -13.52
CA GLN A 38 -2.97 1.18 -13.44
C GLN A 38 -3.76 1.99 -12.41
N THR A 39 -4.84 2.63 -12.84
CA THR A 39 -5.67 3.53 -12.02
C THR A 39 -7.09 3.03 -11.84
N SER A 40 -7.42 1.83 -12.35
CA SER A 40 -8.73 1.21 -12.23
C SER A 40 -8.61 -0.28 -11.91
N TRP A 41 -9.51 -0.77 -11.07
CA TRP A 41 -9.69 -2.19 -10.75
C TRP A 41 -10.33 -2.93 -11.93
N PRO A 42 -10.20 -4.27 -11.98
CA PRO A 42 -11.06 -5.10 -12.82
C PRO A 42 -12.53 -4.81 -12.50
N GLY A 43 -13.29 -4.32 -13.48
CA GLY A 43 -14.66 -3.82 -13.29
C GLY A 43 -14.81 -2.30 -13.33
N GLY A 44 -13.73 -1.54 -13.53
CA GLY A 44 -13.78 -0.10 -13.83
C GLY A 44 -13.83 0.81 -12.60
N GLN A 45 -13.83 0.26 -11.38
CA GLN A 45 -13.75 1.08 -10.17
C GLN A 45 -12.39 1.78 -10.08
N THR A 46 -12.38 3.09 -9.86
CA THR A 46 -11.14 3.87 -9.71
C THR A 46 -10.35 3.42 -8.48
N ILE A 47 -9.03 3.37 -8.62
CA ILE A 47 -8.11 3.03 -7.54
C ILE A 47 -7.67 4.29 -6.82
N VAL A 48 -7.81 4.31 -5.50
CA VAL A 48 -7.25 5.36 -4.64
C VAL A 48 -6.13 4.76 -3.80
N VAL A 49 -4.90 5.21 -4.03
CA VAL A 49 -3.72 4.68 -3.35
C VAL A 49 -3.40 5.54 -2.12
N PHE A 50 -3.35 4.90 -0.95
CA PHE A 50 -2.86 5.50 0.28
C PHE A 50 -1.48 4.92 0.65
N VAL A 51 -0.58 5.79 1.12
CA VAL A 51 0.80 5.43 1.47
C VAL A 51 1.20 6.09 2.79
N LEU A 52 2.10 5.44 3.52
CA LEU A 52 2.79 6.02 4.68
C LEU A 52 4.01 6.85 4.21
N PRO A 53 4.58 7.69 5.08
CA PRO A 53 5.78 8.47 4.78
C PRO A 53 6.96 7.59 4.38
N ASP A 54 7.90 8.12 3.58
CA ASP A 54 9.01 7.35 3.01
C ASP A 54 9.96 6.75 4.07
N ASN A 55 10.02 7.37 5.25
CA ASN A 55 10.81 6.92 6.40
C ASN A 55 10.06 5.96 7.33
N ASP A 56 8.82 5.60 7.01
CA ASP A 56 8.03 4.65 7.78
C ASP A 56 8.54 3.21 7.53
N PRO A 57 8.84 2.42 8.59
CA PRO A 57 9.32 1.05 8.44
C PRO A 57 8.37 0.15 7.64
N ALA A 58 7.05 0.35 7.75
CA ALA A 58 6.07 -0.42 6.98
C ALA A 58 6.09 -0.02 5.50
N HIS A 59 6.32 1.26 5.18
CA HIS A 59 6.52 1.69 3.78
C HIS A 59 7.80 1.09 3.19
N GLU A 60 8.90 1.13 3.95
CA GLU A 60 10.17 0.55 3.51
C GLU A 60 10.05 -0.95 3.25
N ALA A 61 9.45 -1.70 4.18
CA ALA A 61 9.16 -3.11 4.03
C ALA A 61 8.25 -3.38 2.82
N PHE A 62 7.12 -2.69 2.71
CA PHE A 62 6.17 -2.87 1.63
C PHE A 62 6.81 -2.65 0.25
N THR A 63 7.52 -1.55 0.08
CA THR A 63 8.16 -1.22 -1.19
C THR A 63 9.22 -2.24 -1.58
N LYS A 64 10.08 -2.65 -0.63
CA LYS A 64 11.14 -3.62 -0.90
C LYS A 64 10.59 -5.02 -1.15
N GLU A 65 9.72 -5.51 -0.27
CA GLU A 65 9.27 -6.90 -0.29
C GLU A 65 8.15 -7.17 -1.28
N LYS A 66 7.17 -6.25 -1.40
CA LYS A 66 5.99 -6.45 -2.25
C LYS A 66 6.16 -5.84 -3.62
N LEU A 67 6.78 -4.66 -3.69
CA LEU A 67 6.99 -3.97 -4.96
C LEU A 67 8.37 -4.23 -5.56
N GLY A 68 9.32 -4.85 -4.86
CA GLY A 68 10.70 -5.02 -5.36
C GLY A 68 11.34 -3.69 -5.79
N LEU A 69 11.02 -2.60 -5.10
CA LEU A 69 11.48 -1.24 -5.36
C LEU A 69 11.96 -0.62 -4.05
N TYR A 70 12.79 0.41 -4.13
CA TYR A 70 13.13 1.22 -2.96
C TYR A 70 12.19 2.43 -2.85
N PRO A 71 11.89 2.92 -1.63
CA PRO A 71 11.01 4.08 -1.42
C PRO A 71 11.35 5.27 -2.32
N TYR A 72 12.64 5.63 -2.37
CA TYR A 72 13.10 6.76 -3.19
C TYR A 72 12.81 6.59 -4.69
N ARG A 73 12.87 5.36 -5.22
CA ARG A 73 12.53 5.09 -6.64
C ARG A 73 11.05 5.30 -6.89
N LEU A 74 10.22 4.86 -5.94
CA LEU A 74 8.79 4.99 -6.03
C LEU A 74 8.37 6.48 -5.96
N ARG A 75 8.96 7.24 -5.04
CA ARG A 75 8.79 8.70 -4.94
C ARG A 75 9.17 9.41 -6.24
N GLN A 76 10.33 9.08 -6.82
CA GLN A 76 10.76 9.65 -8.11
C GLN A 76 9.76 9.41 -9.25
N ILE A 77 9.10 8.25 -9.27
CA ILE A 77 8.05 7.95 -10.25
C ILE A 77 6.85 8.87 -10.04
N TRP A 78 6.39 9.02 -8.79
CA TRP A 78 5.26 9.88 -8.46
C TRP A 78 5.54 11.35 -8.77
N ASP A 79 6.71 11.86 -8.38
CA ASP A 79 7.13 13.23 -8.64
C ASP A 79 7.10 13.51 -10.14
N ARG A 80 7.71 12.62 -10.95
CA ARG A 80 7.73 12.76 -12.40
C ARG A 80 6.32 12.80 -13.00
N LEU A 81 5.41 11.93 -12.54
CA LEU A 81 4.04 11.86 -13.04
C LEU A 81 3.19 13.06 -12.61
N SER A 82 3.42 13.57 -11.39
CA SER A 82 2.76 14.75 -10.86
C SER A 82 3.21 16.02 -11.57
N TYR A 83 4.53 16.19 -11.75
CA TYR A 83 5.10 17.36 -12.46
C TYR A 83 4.71 17.40 -13.95
N SER A 84 4.56 16.25 -14.60
CA SER A 84 4.09 16.20 -16.00
C SER A 84 2.57 16.29 -16.14
N GLY A 85 1.81 16.30 -15.04
CA GLY A 85 0.34 16.29 -15.04
C GLY A 85 -0.27 14.98 -15.52
N MET A 86 0.52 13.91 -15.67
CA MET A 86 0.05 12.61 -16.18
C MET A 86 -0.77 11.82 -15.15
N ALA A 87 -0.43 11.94 -13.86
CA ALA A 87 -1.19 11.30 -12.79
C ALA A 87 -1.06 12.08 -11.48
N ARG A 88 -2.08 11.94 -10.62
CA ARG A 88 -2.01 12.43 -9.25
C ARG A 88 -1.25 11.42 -8.40
N ALA A 89 -0.26 11.89 -7.64
CA ALA A 89 0.48 11.08 -6.69
C ALA A 89 -0.45 10.41 -5.66
N PRO A 90 -0.04 9.30 -5.04
CA PRO A 90 -0.78 8.70 -3.93
C PRO A 90 -0.98 9.67 -2.78
N ILE A 91 -2.00 9.41 -1.97
CA ILE A 91 -2.31 10.21 -0.79
C ILE A 91 -1.46 9.69 0.36
N GLU A 92 -0.50 10.49 0.79
CA GLU A 92 0.26 10.22 2.00
C GLU A 92 -0.60 10.46 3.25
N VAL A 93 -0.54 9.54 4.20
CA VAL A 93 -1.22 9.63 5.50
C VAL A 93 -0.19 9.57 6.61
N LYS A 94 -0.57 10.03 7.81
CA LYS A 94 0.37 10.19 8.92
C LYS A 94 0.86 8.86 9.49
N ASP A 95 -0.05 7.89 9.62
CA ASP A 95 0.21 6.63 10.33
C ASP A 95 -0.71 5.50 9.85
N GLU A 96 -0.44 4.28 10.32
CA GLU A 96 -1.19 3.07 9.97
C GLU A 96 -2.67 3.13 10.37
N ASN A 97 -3.02 3.84 11.45
CA ASN A 97 -4.42 3.99 11.88
C ASN A 97 -5.19 4.87 10.90
N GLU A 98 -4.59 5.97 10.47
CA GLU A 98 -5.15 6.82 9.44
C GLU A 98 -5.25 6.06 8.11
N LEU A 99 -4.20 5.34 7.70
CA LEU A 99 -4.21 4.52 6.49
C LEU A 99 -5.39 3.54 6.48
N ARG A 100 -5.58 2.83 7.58
CA ARG A 100 -6.70 1.90 7.77
C ARG A 100 -8.04 2.60 7.67
N ALA A 101 -8.22 3.72 8.37
CA ALA A 101 -9.46 4.49 8.37
C ALA A 101 -9.80 5.03 6.98
N ARG A 102 -8.80 5.53 6.25
CA ARG A 102 -8.95 6.11 4.91
C ARG A 102 -9.28 5.03 3.87
N VAL A 103 -8.63 3.87 3.94
CA VAL A 103 -8.95 2.71 3.08
C VAL A 103 -10.38 2.23 3.34
N ARG A 104 -10.82 2.16 4.59
CA ARG A 104 -12.20 1.78 4.95
C ARG A 104 -13.24 2.78 4.43
N ALA A 105 -12.96 4.07 4.52
CA ALA A 105 -13.90 5.12 4.15
C ALA A 105 -13.99 5.37 2.64
N THR A 106 -13.01 4.91 1.86
CA THR A 106 -12.88 5.27 0.45
C THR A 106 -13.10 4.06 -0.47
N PRO A 107 -14.21 4.01 -1.24
CA PRO A 107 -14.42 2.96 -2.22
C PRO A 107 -13.27 2.87 -3.23
N GLY A 108 -12.83 1.65 -3.54
CA GLY A 108 -11.73 1.42 -4.48
C GLY A 108 -10.34 1.68 -3.90
N ALA A 109 -10.23 2.01 -2.62
CA ALA A 109 -8.93 2.29 -2.01
C ALA A 109 -8.07 1.05 -1.77
N ILE A 110 -6.75 1.26 -1.82
CA ILE A 110 -5.70 0.30 -1.50
C ILE A 110 -4.66 0.94 -0.58
N GLY A 111 -4.14 0.12 0.34
CA GLY A 111 -3.04 0.47 1.23
C GLY A 111 -2.34 -0.79 1.74
N TYR A 112 -1.50 -0.63 2.75
CA TYR A 112 -0.80 -1.72 3.41
C TYR A 112 -0.62 -1.42 4.89
N LEU A 113 -0.49 -2.45 5.70
CA LEU A 113 -0.25 -2.37 7.15
C LEU A 113 0.90 -3.29 7.53
N ASN A 114 1.57 -3.01 8.63
CA ASN A 114 2.51 -3.97 9.19
C ASN A 114 1.75 -5.19 9.72
N LYS A 115 2.22 -6.41 9.41
CA LYS A 115 1.57 -7.66 9.78
C LYS A 115 1.41 -7.82 11.30
N ASP A 116 2.29 -7.22 12.10
CA ASP A 116 2.15 -7.22 13.55
C ASP A 116 1.01 -6.32 14.05
N ALA A 117 0.68 -5.24 13.32
CA ALA A 117 -0.45 -4.36 13.59
C ALA A 117 -1.79 -4.90 13.06
N GLY A 118 -1.76 -5.93 12.20
CA GLY A 118 -2.91 -6.55 11.54
C GLY A 118 -3.59 -7.68 12.31
N LYS A 119 -3.16 -8.03 13.52
CA LYS A 119 -3.73 -9.18 14.26
C LYS A 119 -5.19 -9.00 14.70
N ASP A 120 -5.73 -7.78 14.69
CA ASP A 120 -7.12 -7.46 15.07
C ASP A 120 -8.07 -7.17 13.89
N THR A 121 -7.70 -7.55 12.66
CA THR A 121 -8.45 -7.19 11.43
C THR A 121 -9.84 -7.84 11.30
N ARG A 122 -10.26 -8.71 12.22
CA ARG A 122 -11.54 -9.47 12.11
C ARG A 122 -12.81 -8.60 12.27
N HIS A 123 -12.71 -7.40 12.83
CA HIS A 123 -13.86 -6.51 13.06
C HIS A 123 -13.76 -5.13 12.38
N ASP A 124 -12.73 -4.89 11.58
CA ASP A 124 -12.34 -3.51 11.24
C ASP A 124 -12.93 -2.97 9.93
N GLY A 125 -13.72 -3.78 9.20
CA GLY A 125 -14.39 -3.34 7.96
C GLY A 125 -13.44 -3.07 6.79
N ILE A 126 -12.24 -3.65 6.81
CA ILE A 126 -11.28 -3.66 5.71
C ILE A 126 -11.06 -5.08 5.21
N LYS A 127 -10.70 -5.21 3.93
CA LYS A 127 -10.46 -6.49 3.29
C LYS A 127 -8.97 -6.66 3.02
N THR A 128 -8.35 -7.71 3.53
CA THR A 128 -6.96 -8.06 3.23
C THR A 128 -6.92 -8.94 1.98
N ILE A 129 -5.99 -8.66 1.06
CA ILE A 129 -5.78 -9.47 -0.15
C ILE A 129 -4.35 -10.02 -0.19
N THR A 130 -4.17 -11.18 -0.83
CA THR A 130 -2.87 -11.84 -0.96
C THR A 130 -2.28 -11.64 -2.34
N LEU A 131 -0.96 -11.82 -2.44
CA LEU A 131 -0.30 -11.97 -3.73
C LEU A 131 -0.62 -13.35 -4.32
N GLU A 132 -0.80 -13.41 -5.64
CA GLU A 132 -0.92 -14.65 -6.42
C GLU A 132 0.42 -15.34 -6.64
#